data_AF-A0A3C0C3F9-F1
#
_entry.id   AF-A0A3C0C3F9-F1
#
_cell.length_a   1.000
_cell.length_b   1.000
_cell.length_c   1.000
_cell.angle_alpha   90.00
_cell.angle_beta   90.00
_cell.angle_gamma   90.00
#
_symmetry.space_group_name_H-M   'P 1'
#
loop_
_entity.id
_entity.type
_entity.pdbx_description
1 polymer ?
#
loop_
_entity_poly.entity_id
_entity_poly.type
_entity_poly.pdbx_seq_one_letter_code
_entity_poly.pdbx_strand_id
1 'polypeptide(L)'
;LREILNGGAEKVIEAGAMLAGGHSVQDEEPKYGLVVFGEVKKDRMWTVGTAGPGDILILTKPIGTGIAVTAIKAGLFSDENIDSAVQSMAKLNSIPPVLSEDICSTVTACTDVTGFGLAGHALDLLSEGTALEIETERLPLLPGIKEMSDMGLIPAG
;
A
#
# COMPACT_ATOMS: atom_id res chain seq x y z
N LEU A 1 22.91 -7.27 -2.15
CA LEU A 1 22.08 -8.34 -2.77
C LEU A 1 21.61 -9.38 -1.77
N ARG A 2 22.51 -10.11 -1.07
CA ARG A 2 22.12 -11.17 -0.12
C ARG A 2 21.08 -10.70 0.92
N GLU A 3 21.31 -9.55 1.55
CA GLU A 3 20.39 -9.02 2.57
C GLU A 3 19.00 -8.65 2.00
N ILE A 4 18.93 -8.18 0.74
CA ILE A 4 17.65 -7.92 0.05
C ILE A 4 16.89 -9.23 -0.16
N LEU A 5 17.58 -10.28 -0.61
CA LEU A 5 16.98 -11.59 -0.83
C LEU A 5 16.51 -12.23 0.49
N ASN A 6 17.29 -12.09 1.57
CA ASN A 6 16.93 -12.56 2.89
C ASN A 6 15.66 -11.87 3.41
N GLY A 7 15.61 -10.53 3.36
CA GLY A 7 14.42 -9.79 3.81
C GLY A 7 13.17 -10.10 2.98
N GLY A 8 13.33 -10.29 1.68
CA GLY A 8 12.23 -10.74 0.81
C GLY A 8 11.74 -12.15 1.18
N ALA A 9 12.65 -13.09 1.42
CA ALA A 9 12.31 -14.45 1.83
C ALA A 9 11.61 -14.49 3.20
N GLU A 10 12.10 -13.72 4.17
CA GLU A 10 11.46 -13.58 5.49
C GLU A 10 10.03 -13.05 5.37
N LYS A 11 9.79 -12.05 4.52
CA LYS A 11 8.46 -11.49 4.31
C LYS A 11 7.50 -12.47 3.62
N VAL A 12 8.00 -13.29 2.70
CA VAL A 12 7.22 -14.37 2.07
C VAL A 12 6.78 -15.41 3.10
N ILE A 13 7.69 -15.78 4.01
CA ILE A 13 7.39 -16.71 5.12
C ILE A 13 6.35 -16.10 6.08
N GLU A 14 6.50 -14.82 6.44
CA GLU A 14 5.54 -14.09 7.27
C GLU A 14 4.13 -14.08 6.64
N ALA A 15 4.05 -14.00 5.31
CA ALA A 15 2.79 -14.06 4.56
C ALA A 15 2.16 -15.46 4.49
N GLY A 16 2.80 -16.48 5.08
CA GLY A 16 2.34 -17.86 5.01
C GLY A 16 2.56 -18.52 3.63
N ALA A 17 3.43 -17.93 2.81
CA ALA A 17 3.75 -18.41 1.47
C ALA A 17 5.16 -19.04 1.43
N MET A 18 5.49 -19.66 0.30
CA MET A 18 6.81 -20.26 0.05
C MET A 18 7.47 -19.63 -1.17
N LEU A 19 8.78 -19.42 -1.09
CA LEU A 19 9.57 -18.94 -2.23
C LEU A 19 9.94 -20.12 -3.13
N ALA A 20 9.36 -20.17 -4.33
CA ALA A 20 9.52 -21.30 -5.27
C ALA A 20 10.72 -21.16 -6.23
N GLY A 21 11.51 -20.09 -6.12
CA GLY A 21 12.64 -19.80 -6.99
C GLY A 21 12.71 -18.33 -7.39
N GLY A 22 13.47 -18.02 -8.44
CA GLY A 22 13.59 -16.66 -8.97
C GLY A 22 14.45 -16.61 -10.23
N HIS A 23 14.45 -15.44 -10.87
CA HIS A 23 15.32 -15.13 -12.01
C HIS A 23 16.03 -13.81 -11.74
N SER A 24 17.22 -13.63 -12.30
CA SER A 24 18.01 -12.41 -12.14
C SER A 24 18.43 -11.90 -13.50
N VAL A 25 18.32 -10.59 -13.67
CA VAL A 25 18.67 -9.87 -14.90
C VAL A 25 19.70 -8.82 -14.55
N GLN A 26 20.67 -8.60 -15.44
CA GLN A 26 21.64 -7.53 -15.29
C GLN A 26 21.01 -6.20 -15.72
N ASP A 27 21.11 -5.19 -14.87
CA ASP A 27 20.53 -3.86 -15.06
C ASP A 27 21.47 -2.81 -14.46
N GLU A 28 21.39 -1.57 -14.94
CA GLU A 28 22.16 -0.43 -14.43
C GLU A 28 21.69 -0.05 -13.02
N GLU A 29 20.40 -0.18 -12.75
CA GLU A 29 19.81 0.13 -11.45
C GLU A 29 19.31 -1.14 -10.75
N PRO A 30 19.57 -1.31 -9.44
CA PRO A 30 19.10 -2.46 -8.69
C PRO A 30 17.57 -2.45 -8.58
N LYS A 31 16.95 -3.52 -9.11
CA LYS A 31 15.50 -3.76 -9.02
C LYS A 31 15.25 -5.11 -8.37
N TYR A 32 14.25 -5.18 -7.50
CA TYR A 32 13.84 -6.41 -6.83
C TYR A 32 12.31 -6.47 -6.76
N GLY A 33 11.76 -7.66 -6.96
CA GLY A 33 10.33 -7.91 -6.91
C GLY A 33 10.01 -9.40 -6.88
N LEU A 34 8.74 -9.71 -6.72
CA LEU A 34 8.22 -11.07 -6.65
C LEU A 34 7.10 -11.25 -7.68
N VAL A 35 7.00 -12.44 -8.23
CA VAL A 35 5.79 -12.91 -8.92
C VAL A 35 5.03 -13.78 -7.92
N VAL A 36 3.78 -13.41 -7.62
CA VAL A 36 2.99 -14.04 -6.55
C VAL A 36 1.78 -14.74 -7.16
N PHE A 37 1.54 -15.96 -6.71
CA PHE A 37 0.32 -16.73 -7.03
C PHE A 37 -0.48 -16.93 -5.75
N GLY A 38 -1.80 -16.77 -5.85
CA GLY A 38 -2.73 -16.96 -4.74
C GLY A 38 -4.10 -17.41 -5.26
N GLU A 39 -4.91 -17.97 -4.37
CA GLU A 39 -6.23 -18.51 -4.69
C GLU A 39 -7.28 -17.91 -3.77
N VAL A 40 -8.47 -17.67 -4.32
CA VAL A 40 -9.65 -17.21 -3.58
C VAL A 40 -10.89 -17.85 -4.19
N LYS A 41 -11.92 -18.11 -3.37
CA LYS A 41 -13.22 -18.49 -3.91
C LYS A 41 -13.78 -17.31 -4.72
N LYS A 42 -14.33 -17.59 -5.91
CA LYS A 42 -14.78 -16.56 -6.86
C LYS A 42 -15.80 -15.57 -6.24
N ASP A 43 -16.70 -16.08 -5.40
CA ASP A 43 -17.73 -15.32 -4.69
C ASP A 43 -17.19 -14.53 -3.49
N ARG A 44 -15.91 -14.72 -3.12
CA ARG A 44 -15.22 -14.01 -2.03
C ARG A 44 -14.11 -13.09 -2.54
N MET A 45 -14.04 -12.87 -3.84
CA MET A 45 -13.08 -11.96 -4.44
C MET A 45 -13.63 -10.54 -4.37
N TRP A 46 -12.97 -9.67 -3.59
CA TRP A 46 -13.26 -8.24 -3.64
C TRP A 46 -12.71 -7.63 -4.93
N THR A 47 -13.48 -6.73 -5.53
CA THR A 47 -13.15 -6.09 -6.81
C THR A 47 -13.18 -4.58 -6.69
N VAL A 48 -12.82 -3.88 -7.76
CA VAL A 48 -12.98 -2.43 -7.91
C VAL A 48 -14.24 -2.12 -8.74
N GLY A 49 -14.62 -0.84 -8.84
CA GLY A 49 -15.73 -0.38 -9.69
C GLY A 49 -17.15 -0.66 -9.20
N THR A 50 -17.30 -1.06 -7.94
CA THR A 50 -18.57 -1.50 -7.33
C THR A 50 -18.99 -0.65 -6.15
N ALA A 51 -18.18 0.32 -5.70
CA ALA A 51 -18.54 1.21 -4.62
C ALA A 51 -19.65 2.17 -5.04
N GLY A 52 -20.61 2.43 -4.14
CA GLY A 52 -21.78 3.26 -4.43
C GLY A 52 -22.22 4.15 -3.26
N PRO A 53 -23.29 4.95 -3.45
CA PRO A 53 -23.77 5.85 -2.41
C PRO A 53 -24.15 5.10 -1.13
N GLY A 54 -23.67 5.58 0.01
CA GLY A 54 -23.88 4.97 1.32
C GLY A 54 -22.71 4.11 1.81
N ASP A 55 -21.77 3.77 0.93
CA ASP A 55 -20.52 3.11 1.33
C ASP A 55 -19.64 4.05 2.14
N ILE A 56 -18.85 3.48 3.05
CA ILE A 56 -17.85 4.18 3.85
C ILE A 56 -16.44 3.82 3.37
N LEU A 57 -15.58 4.83 3.24
CA LEU A 57 -14.19 4.61 2.86
C LEU A 57 -13.35 4.25 4.09
N ILE A 58 -12.62 3.13 4.01
CA ILE A 58 -11.70 2.67 5.06
C ILE A 58 -10.29 2.63 4.50
N LEU A 59 -9.37 3.32 5.17
CA LEU A 59 -7.94 3.29 4.86
C LEU A 59 -7.18 2.61 6.00
N THR A 60 -6.32 1.65 5.65
CA THR A 60 -5.72 0.71 6.61
C THR A 60 -4.27 1.04 6.97
N LYS A 61 -3.67 1.98 6.24
CA LYS A 61 -2.31 2.48 6.47
C LYS A 61 -2.24 3.99 6.22
N PRO A 62 -1.37 4.72 6.94
CA PRO A 62 -1.13 6.12 6.65
C PRO A 62 -0.51 6.32 5.25
N ILE A 63 -0.80 7.45 4.62
CA ILE A 63 -0.21 7.85 3.34
C ILE A 63 1.05 8.70 3.53
N GLY A 64 1.78 8.95 2.42
CA GLY A 64 2.93 9.86 2.37
C GLY A 64 4.29 9.17 2.16
N THR A 65 4.32 7.87 1.88
CA THR A 65 5.57 7.12 1.63
C THR A 65 6.43 7.71 0.51
N GLY A 66 5.81 8.24 -0.56
CA GLY A 66 6.54 8.92 -1.64
C GLY A 66 7.31 10.16 -1.15
N ILE A 67 6.67 10.99 -0.32
CA ILE A 67 7.30 12.17 0.31
C ILE A 67 8.38 11.71 1.30
N ALA A 68 8.12 10.66 2.10
CA ALA A 68 9.12 10.08 3.01
C ALA A 68 10.38 9.67 2.25
N VAL A 69 10.24 8.92 1.15
CA VAL A 69 11.37 8.47 0.34
C VAL A 69 12.13 9.65 -0.27
N THR A 70 11.45 10.69 -0.73
CA THR A 70 12.09 11.93 -1.23
C THR A 70 12.88 12.62 -0.12
N ALA A 71 12.31 12.75 1.07
CA ALA A 71 12.99 13.35 2.23
C ALA A 71 14.19 12.53 2.71
N ILE A 72 14.09 11.20 2.69
CA ILE A 72 15.20 10.27 3.00
C ILE A 72 16.34 10.48 2.02
N LYS A 73 16.05 10.53 0.71
CA LYS A 73 17.05 10.78 -0.33
C LYS A 73 17.71 12.16 -0.18
N ALA A 74 16.97 13.14 0.32
CA ALA A 74 17.50 14.47 0.61
C ALA A 74 18.29 14.57 1.93
N GLY A 75 18.27 13.52 2.77
CA GLY A 75 18.89 13.54 4.11
C GLY A 75 18.17 14.46 5.10
N LEU A 76 16.87 14.72 4.89
CA LEU A 76 16.07 15.67 5.68
C LEU A 76 15.00 14.97 6.55
N PHE A 77 15.01 13.64 6.60
CA PHE A 77 14.06 12.85 7.39
C PHE A 77 14.74 12.25 8.60
N SER A 78 14.18 12.45 9.80
CA SER A 78 14.73 11.90 11.04
C SER A 78 14.64 10.38 11.10
N ASP A 79 15.59 9.71 11.77
CA ASP A 79 15.63 8.25 11.92
C ASP A 79 14.30 7.65 12.44
N GLU A 80 13.65 8.29 13.42
CA GLU A 80 12.37 7.83 13.96
C GLU A 80 11.23 7.85 12.92
N ASN A 81 11.24 8.84 12.01
CA ASN A 81 10.28 8.92 10.92
C ASN A 81 10.62 7.91 9.81
N ILE A 82 11.91 7.65 9.57
CA ILE A 82 12.38 6.59 8.66
C ILE A 82 11.85 5.24 9.14
N ASP A 83 12.05 4.93 10.42
CA ASP A 83 11.60 3.68 11.02
C ASP A 83 10.08 3.53 10.90
N SER A 84 9.32 4.60 11.17
CA SER A 84 7.86 4.62 11.02
C SER A 84 7.41 4.34 9.58
N ALA A 85 8.07 4.94 8.59
CA ALA A 85 7.79 4.72 7.18
C ALA A 85 8.13 3.28 6.75
N VAL A 86 9.29 2.76 7.17
CA VAL A 86 9.72 1.39 6.89
C VAL A 86 8.76 0.39 7.50
N GLN A 87 8.34 0.57 8.76
CA GLN A 87 7.38 -0.31 9.43
C GLN A 87 6.02 -0.32 8.71
N SER A 88 5.51 0.84 8.30
CA SER A 88 4.25 0.93 7.55
C SER A 88 4.32 0.21 6.19
N MET A 89 5.42 0.42 5.45
CA MET A 89 5.63 -0.23 4.14
C MET A 89 5.85 -1.74 4.26
N ALA A 90 6.58 -2.20 5.29
CA ALA A 90 6.91 -3.61 5.48
C ALA A 90 5.77 -4.44 6.08
N LYS A 91 4.74 -3.81 6.65
CA LYS A 91 3.56 -4.50 7.21
C LYS A 91 2.75 -5.18 6.10
N LEU A 92 2.39 -6.45 6.27
CA LEU A 92 1.53 -7.17 5.33
C LEU A 92 0.08 -6.66 5.37
N ASN A 93 -0.60 -6.66 4.22
CA ASN A 93 -2.03 -6.36 4.10
C ASN A 93 -2.88 -7.61 4.41
N SER A 94 -2.67 -8.23 5.57
CA SER A 94 -3.30 -9.50 5.97
C SER A 94 -4.66 -9.33 6.65
N ILE A 95 -5.48 -8.37 6.20
CA ILE A 95 -6.78 -8.07 6.81
C ILE A 95 -7.85 -9.14 6.49
N PRO A 96 -8.02 -9.60 5.22
CA PRO A 96 -9.10 -10.53 4.92
C PRO A 96 -9.11 -11.82 5.78
N PRO A 97 -7.96 -12.46 6.10
CA PRO A 97 -7.94 -13.64 6.96
C PRO A 97 -8.39 -13.41 8.42
N VAL A 98 -8.41 -12.16 8.91
CA VAL A 98 -8.77 -11.85 10.31
C VAL A 98 -10.19 -11.32 10.48
N LEU A 99 -10.94 -11.15 9.39
CA LEU A 99 -12.34 -10.71 9.42
C LEU A 99 -13.29 -11.92 9.40
N SER A 100 -14.49 -11.74 9.98
CA SER A 100 -15.55 -12.75 9.87
C SER A 100 -16.11 -12.79 8.45
N GLU A 101 -16.71 -13.93 8.08
CA GLU A 101 -17.35 -14.08 6.76
C GLU A 101 -18.44 -13.02 6.53
N ASP A 102 -19.21 -12.72 7.57
CA ASP A 102 -20.25 -11.67 7.54
C ASP A 102 -19.64 -10.31 7.19
N ILE A 103 -18.55 -9.90 7.87
CA ILE A 103 -17.89 -8.62 7.57
C ILE A 103 -17.32 -8.64 6.15
N CYS A 104 -16.65 -9.73 5.75
CA CYS A 104 -16.10 -9.85 4.41
C CYS A 104 -17.16 -9.71 3.31
N SER A 105 -18.39 -10.17 3.57
CA SER A 105 -19.51 -10.04 2.63
C SER A 105 -20.09 -8.62 2.52
N THR A 106 -19.76 -7.72 3.47
CA THR A 106 -20.20 -6.32 3.42
C THR A 106 -19.27 -5.40 2.63
N VAL A 107 -18.05 -5.87 2.30
CA VAL A 107 -17.09 -5.09 1.51
C VAL A 107 -17.56 -5.02 0.06
N THR A 108 -17.93 -3.83 -0.39
CA THR A 108 -18.45 -3.60 -1.75
C THR A 108 -17.34 -3.50 -2.78
N ALA A 109 -16.23 -2.83 -2.44
CA ALA A 109 -15.05 -2.68 -3.28
C ALA A 109 -13.77 -2.63 -2.44
N CYS A 110 -12.64 -3.03 -3.01
CA CYS A 110 -11.34 -2.98 -2.34
C CYS A 110 -10.20 -2.80 -3.36
N THR A 111 -9.22 -1.98 -3.00
CA THR A 111 -7.96 -1.82 -3.73
C THR A 111 -6.83 -1.47 -2.76
N ASP A 112 -5.58 -1.57 -3.21
CA ASP A 112 -4.41 -1.08 -2.48
C ASP A 112 -3.96 0.30 -2.98
N VAL A 113 -3.43 1.13 -2.07
CA VAL A 113 -2.91 2.46 -2.44
C VAL A 113 -1.42 2.37 -2.71
N THR A 114 -1.04 2.50 -3.98
CA THR A 114 0.36 2.39 -4.47
C THR A 114 0.78 3.63 -5.27
N GLY A 115 1.47 3.46 -6.40
CA GLY A 115 2.14 4.53 -7.15
C GLY A 115 1.20 5.61 -7.71
N PHE A 116 -0.07 5.29 -7.97
CA PHE A 116 -1.06 6.27 -8.41
C PHE A 116 -1.61 7.16 -7.28
N GLY A 117 -1.21 6.90 -6.03
CA GLY A 117 -1.67 7.65 -4.86
C GLY A 117 -3.13 7.39 -4.49
N LEU A 118 -3.57 7.99 -3.39
CA LEU A 118 -4.90 7.76 -2.83
C LEU A 118 -6.02 8.16 -3.79
N ALA A 119 -5.91 9.33 -4.43
CA ALA A 119 -6.96 9.83 -5.31
C ALA A 119 -7.17 8.93 -6.53
N GLY A 120 -6.10 8.46 -7.18
CA GLY A 120 -6.20 7.55 -8.33
C GLY A 120 -6.89 6.25 -7.95
N HIS A 121 -6.40 5.60 -6.88
CA HIS A 121 -6.97 4.33 -6.42
C HIS A 121 -8.40 4.47 -5.87
N ALA A 122 -8.73 5.60 -5.24
CA ALA A 122 -10.08 5.86 -4.77
C ALA A 122 -11.08 6.01 -5.93
N LEU A 123 -10.66 6.58 -7.06
CA LEU A 123 -11.49 6.67 -8.27
C LEU A 123 -11.77 5.30 -8.87
N ASP A 124 -10.79 4.38 -8.86
CA ASP A 124 -10.99 3.01 -9.37
C ASP A 124 -12.06 2.24 -8.60
N LEU A 125 -12.29 2.57 -7.32
CA LEU A 125 -13.34 1.92 -6.51
C LEU A 125 -14.75 2.26 -6.99
N LEU A 126 -14.96 3.43 -7.58
CA LEU A 126 -16.29 3.98 -7.86
C LEU A 126 -17.03 3.22 -8.97
N SER A 127 -18.31 2.97 -8.73
CA SER A 127 -19.23 2.59 -9.80
C SER A 127 -19.58 3.80 -10.69
N GLU A 128 -20.05 3.52 -11.91
CA GLU A 128 -20.38 4.55 -12.88
C GLU A 128 -21.42 5.56 -12.35
N GLY A 129 -21.18 6.85 -12.54
CA GLY A 129 -22.08 7.92 -12.11
C GLY A 129 -22.05 8.21 -10.61
N THR A 130 -21.09 7.65 -9.87
CA THR A 130 -20.90 7.92 -8.43
C THR A 130 -19.73 8.86 -8.17
N ALA A 131 -19.70 9.41 -6.96
CA ALA A 131 -18.63 10.28 -6.48
C ALA A 131 -18.27 9.89 -5.05
N LEU A 132 -17.04 10.22 -4.64
CA LEU A 132 -16.57 10.09 -3.27
C LEU A 132 -16.21 11.46 -2.70
N GLU A 133 -16.36 11.57 -1.39
CA GLU A 133 -15.90 12.72 -0.61
C GLU A 133 -14.87 12.23 0.40
N ILE A 134 -13.72 12.91 0.46
CA ILE A 134 -12.65 12.63 1.41
C ILE A 134 -12.41 13.88 2.25
N GLU A 135 -12.66 13.77 3.54
CA GLU A 135 -12.24 14.75 4.54
C GLU A 135 -10.71 14.68 4.71
N THR A 136 -9.99 15.58 4.05
CA THR A 136 -8.52 15.53 3.99
C THR A 136 -7.85 15.64 5.36
N GLU A 137 -8.48 16.35 6.29
CA GLU A 137 -8.05 16.56 7.67
C GLU A 137 -8.08 15.26 8.49
N ARG A 138 -8.85 14.26 8.05
CA ARG A 138 -8.97 12.95 8.70
C ARG A 138 -8.04 11.91 8.10
N LEU A 139 -7.27 12.26 7.06
CA LEU A 139 -6.35 11.33 6.43
C LEU A 139 -5.19 11.01 7.38
N PRO A 140 -4.94 9.73 7.69
CA PRO A 140 -3.77 9.36 8.47
C PRO A 140 -2.52 9.60 7.61
N LEU A 141 -1.63 10.46 8.11
CA LEU A 141 -0.33 10.73 7.49
C LEU A 141 0.76 10.00 8.26
N LEU A 142 1.82 9.61 7.55
CA LEU A 142 3.04 9.21 8.23
C LEU A 142 3.62 10.42 9.02
N PRO A 143 4.32 10.17 10.14
CA PRO A 143 5.00 11.22 10.89
C PRO A 143 5.95 12.04 10.00
N GLY A 144 6.01 13.35 10.22
CA GLY A 144 6.90 14.28 9.49
C GLY A 144 6.47 14.63 8.06
N ILE A 145 5.48 13.94 7.47
CA ILE A 145 5.10 14.16 6.06
C ILE A 145 4.61 15.58 5.79
N LYS A 146 3.82 16.15 6.69
CA LYS A 146 3.30 17.51 6.51
C LYS A 146 4.43 18.53 6.41
N GLU A 147 5.43 18.45 7.29
CA GLU A 147 6.58 19.34 7.28
C GLU A 147 7.40 19.20 5.99
N MET A 148 7.68 17.96 5.57
CA MET A 148 8.42 17.71 4.33
C MET A 148 7.67 18.20 3.09
N SER A 149 6.34 18.06 3.08
CA SER A 149 5.50 18.60 2.02
C SER A 149 5.51 20.13 2.01
N ASP A 150 5.44 20.76 3.17
CA ASP A 150 5.48 22.23 3.31
C ASP A 150 6.84 22.80 2.85
N MET A 151 7.92 21.99 2.92
CA MET A 151 9.24 22.30 2.36
C MET A 151 9.36 22.05 0.85
N GLY A 152 8.31 21.51 0.20
CA GLY A 152 8.28 21.25 -1.24
C GLY A 152 8.92 19.92 -1.66
N LEU A 153 9.16 18.97 -0.74
CA LEU A 153 9.70 17.65 -1.06
C LEU A 153 8.62 16.73 -1.63
N ILE A 154 8.16 17.05 -2.84
CA ILE A 154 7.11 16.32 -3.55
C ILE A 154 7.75 15.42 -4.62
N PRO A 155 7.46 14.11 -4.65
CA PRO A 155 7.98 13.23 -5.70
C PRO A 155 7.42 13.63 -7.08
N ALA A 156 8.24 13.47 -8.13
CA ALA A 156 7.86 13.86 -9.49
C ALA A 156 6.89 12.89 -10.18
N GLY A 157 6.59 11.75 -9.57
CA GLY A 157 6.01 10.57 -10.23
C GLY A 157 7.10 9.59 -10.64
#